data_AF-A0A818XJE1-F1
#
_entry.id   AF-A0A818XJE1-F1
#
_cell.length_a   1.000
_cell.length_b   1.000
_cell.length_c   1.000
_cell.angle_alpha   90.00
_cell.angle_beta   90.00
_cell.angle_gamma   90.00
#
_symmetry.space_group_name_H-M   'P 1'
#
loop_
_entity.id
_entity.type
_entity.pdbx_description
1 polymer ?
#
loop_
_entity_poly.entity_id
_entity_poly.type
_entity_poly.pdbx_seq_one_letter_code
_entity_poly.pdbx_strand_id
1 'polypeptide(L)'
;MKVLQSIETLERLCRILNCSKPFQVIISGTVDGGQNSNKYIQELKCFHYNNSFVVDSNEIIAQTYPINSHQHVHWSLASEKWSCNVKIRFQRMESSDSGVLLFPKTDVPIDKFVLQGEFETLHPGQFIIEITNQKHNPLSIWYQIKQTDLPVCHLFEGIVNLFYTDDLDQRELIKIRNFSDKLDNAVFPFVDQLLDGKKTLTEMTDLENIFRGENIHIPYEVEKLLINRSKKGEQQSRITYNEQEIKGICESLQIFQYYSHIEVIINCIKTFAIISDTNGNEIIANLEQQLSSKKECILKNISGEYRILTQEFQDIKSKHLDLIKTANECRVIVGLMKEFDLYSTQGRQKFQALRDNLTIQFQLQERNNMILNSFIIAYALCEPFVLKANTLQEFVSRIVNLSNFDSNSLKNMKGKIIFSIAFHQFILYELLL
;
A
#
# COMPACT_ATOMS: atom_id res chain seq x y z
N MET A 1 -2.00 2.59 43.31
CA MET A 1 -0.91 2.51 42.31
C MET A 1 -1.26 1.77 41.01
N LYS A 2 -2.16 0.77 40.97
CA LYS A 2 -2.48 0.03 39.72
C LYS A 2 -3.18 0.83 38.60
N VAL A 3 -3.90 1.91 38.92
CA VAL A 3 -4.56 2.77 37.92
C VAL A 3 -3.56 3.60 37.11
N LEU A 4 -2.38 3.87 37.66
CA LEU A 4 -1.32 4.61 36.95
C LEU A 4 -0.62 3.73 35.90
N GLN A 5 -0.41 2.44 36.20
CA GLN A 5 0.15 1.48 35.22
C GLN A 5 -0.77 1.30 34.01
N SER A 6 -2.10 1.27 34.20
CA SER A 6 -3.04 1.21 33.07
C SER A 6 -2.99 2.45 32.17
N ILE A 7 -2.56 3.61 32.68
CA ILE A 7 -2.41 4.83 31.87
C ILE A 7 -1.10 4.75 31.06
N GLU A 8 0.00 4.32 31.66
CA GLU A 8 1.28 4.16 30.96
C GLU A 8 1.20 3.13 29.82
N THR A 9 0.55 1.98 30.06
CA THR A 9 0.34 0.96 29.03
C THR A 9 -0.55 1.46 27.90
N LEU A 10 -1.60 2.23 28.20
CA LEU A 10 -2.44 2.88 27.17
C LEU A 10 -1.68 3.93 26.37
N GLU A 11 -0.84 4.76 27.02
CA GLU A 11 0.01 5.72 26.32
C GLU A 11 1.02 5.04 25.38
N ARG A 12 1.61 3.91 25.81
CA ARG A 12 2.48 3.09 24.97
C ARG A 12 1.73 2.56 23.75
N LEU A 13 0.53 2.01 23.93
CA LEU A 13 -0.32 1.58 22.82
C LEU A 13 -0.66 2.74 21.87
N CYS A 14 -0.98 3.92 22.40
CA CYS A 14 -1.27 5.09 21.59
C CYS A 14 -0.08 5.59 20.75
N ARG A 15 1.15 5.35 21.22
CA ARG A 15 2.38 5.64 20.46
C ARG A 15 2.64 4.61 19.37
N ILE A 16 2.42 3.33 19.65
CA ILE A 16 2.61 2.23 18.68
C ILE A 16 1.57 2.32 17.56
N LEU A 17 0.30 2.51 17.91
CA LEU A 17 -0.83 2.55 16.99
C LEU A 17 -1.03 3.93 16.35
N ASN A 18 -0.14 4.89 16.64
CA ASN A 18 -0.24 6.28 16.21
C ASN A 18 -1.62 6.93 16.50
N CYS A 19 -2.30 6.51 17.56
CA CYS A 19 -3.66 6.96 17.85
C CYS A 19 -3.76 8.11 18.86
N SER A 20 -2.61 8.62 19.32
CA SER A 20 -2.54 9.76 20.26
C SER A 20 -3.06 11.08 19.66
N LYS A 21 -2.94 11.27 18.34
CA LYS A 21 -3.45 12.45 17.64
C LYS A 21 -4.49 12.02 16.61
N PRO A 22 -5.78 12.31 16.83
CA PRO A 22 -6.84 11.90 15.90
C PRO A 22 -6.83 12.69 14.59
N PHE A 23 -6.11 13.81 14.55
CA PHE A 23 -5.92 14.64 13.36
C PHE A 23 -4.60 15.42 13.45
N GLN A 24 -3.85 15.48 12.36
CA GLN A 24 -2.61 16.24 12.28
C GLN A 24 -2.46 16.89 10.90
N VAL A 25 -2.26 18.21 10.86
CA VAL A 25 -1.86 18.91 9.63
C VAL A 25 -0.34 18.74 9.45
N ILE A 26 0.08 18.20 8.31
CA ILE A 26 1.50 18.11 7.93
C ILE A 26 1.87 19.39 7.15
N ILE A 27 1.09 19.70 6.12
CA ILE A 27 1.25 20.89 5.27
C ILE A 27 -0.10 21.57 5.13
N SER A 28 -0.24 22.78 5.68
CA SER A 28 -1.49 23.56 5.69
C SER A 28 -1.82 24.21 4.34
N GLY A 29 -1.30 23.70 3.21
CA GLY A 29 -1.43 24.34 1.90
C GLY A 29 -0.30 25.32 1.58
N THR A 30 0.48 25.04 0.52
CA THR A 30 1.53 25.92 -0.01
C THR A 30 1.58 25.88 -1.54
N VAL A 31 2.06 26.97 -2.14
CA VAL A 31 2.39 27.09 -3.57
C VAL A 31 3.91 27.04 -3.82
N ASP A 32 4.71 26.87 -2.76
CA ASP A 32 6.18 26.96 -2.81
C ASP A 32 6.86 25.75 -3.47
N GLY A 33 6.09 24.74 -3.87
CA GLY A 33 6.60 23.53 -4.52
C GLY A 33 7.18 23.75 -5.93
N GLY A 34 7.05 24.95 -6.50
CA GLY A 34 7.63 25.32 -7.80
C GLY A 34 7.03 24.59 -9.00
N GLN A 35 5.98 23.78 -8.81
CA GLN A 35 5.32 23.06 -9.88
C GLN A 35 4.44 24.00 -10.69
N ASN A 36 4.64 23.98 -12.02
CA ASN A 36 3.89 24.80 -12.96
C ASN A 36 2.45 24.25 -13.14
N SER A 37 1.46 25.12 -12.97
CA SER A 37 0.03 24.80 -13.10
C SER A 37 -0.33 24.18 -14.45
N ASN A 38 0.18 24.71 -15.56
CA ASN A 38 -0.14 24.23 -16.91
C ASN A 38 0.34 22.79 -17.10
N LYS A 39 1.57 22.48 -16.68
CA LYS A 39 2.11 21.12 -16.77
C LYS A 39 1.25 20.14 -15.97
N TYR A 40 0.93 20.50 -14.73
CA TYR A 40 0.07 19.69 -13.86
C TYR A 40 -1.32 19.45 -14.46
N ILE A 41 -1.96 20.48 -15.00
CA ILE A 41 -3.29 20.36 -15.63
C ILE A 41 -3.24 19.46 -16.87
N GLN A 42 -2.19 19.57 -17.70
CA GLN A 42 -2.03 18.68 -18.86
C GLN A 42 -1.88 17.21 -18.44
N GLU A 43 -1.10 16.95 -17.38
CA GLU A 43 -0.98 15.60 -16.80
C GLU A 43 -2.33 15.08 -16.28
N LEU A 44 -3.10 15.91 -15.55
CA LEU A 44 -4.44 15.53 -15.10
C LEU A 44 -5.41 15.29 -16.26
N LYS A 45 -5.36 16.08 -17.34
CA LYS A 45 -6.18 15.83 -18.53
C LYS A 45 -5.90 14.45 -19.15
N CYS A 46 -4.65 14.00 -19.13
CA CYS A 46 -4.28 12.70 -19.66
C CYS A 46 -4.69 11.53 -18.75
N PHE A 47 -4.51 11.66 -17.43
CA PHE A 47 -4.63 10.52 -16.51
C PHE A 47 -5.88 10.56 -15.60
N HIS A 48 -6.47 11.74 -15.40
CA HIS A 48 -7.54 12.01 -14.44
C HIS A 48 -8.51 13.09 -14.94
N TYR A 49 -9.00 12.96 -16.19
CA TYR A 49 -9.78 14.00 -16.88
C TYR A 49 -11.05 14.45 -16.13
N ASN A 50 -11.61 13.60 -15.25
CA ASN A 50 -12.79 13.91 -14.43
C ASN A 50 -12.47 14.74 -13.17
N ASN A 51 -11.20 14.96 -12.84
CA ASN A 51 -10.84 15.72 -11.64
C ASN A 51 -10.85 17.23 -11.90
N SER A 52 -11.98 17.74 -12.37
CA SER A 52 -12.19 19.17 -12.56
C SER A 52 -13.63 19.58 -12.28
N PHE A 53 -13.81 20.85 -11.93
CA PHE A 53 -15.14 21.47 -11.84
C PHE A 53 -15.04 22.94 -12.26
N VAL A 54 -16.16 23.51 -12.67
CA VAL A 54 -16.26 24.91 -13.10
C VAL A 54 -16.92 25.73 -12.01
N VAL A 55 -16.38 26.92 -11.75
CA VAL A 55 -16.93 27.92 -10.84
C VAL A 55 -17.35 29.13 -11.66
N ASP A 56 -18.66 29.37 -11.73
CA ASP A 56 -19.20 30.48 -12.51
C ASP A 56 -18.82 31.84 -11.90
N SER A 57 -19.02 32.89 -12.70
CA SER A 57 -18.63 34.25 -12.33
C SER A 57 -19.41 34.73 -11.11
N ASN A 58 -18.69 35.31 -10.13
CA ASN A 58 -19.24 35.81 -8.86
C ASN A 58 -19.91 34.72 -7.98
N GLU A 59 -19.57 33.45 -8.19
CA GLU A 59 -20.09 32.35 -7.40
C GLU A 59 -19.09 31.82 -6.37
N ILE A 60 -19.66 31.15 -5.37
CA ILE A 60 -18.94 30.33 -4.39
C ILE A 60 -19.39 28.90 -4.58
N ILE A 61 -18.46 28.02 -4.90
CA ILE A 61 -18.73 26.58 -4.99
C ILE A 61 -17.93 25.85 -3.92
N ALA A 62 -18.60 24.95 -3.21
CA ALA A 62 -17.98 24.02 -2.28
C ALA A 62 -18.14 22.59 -2.80
N GLN A 63 -17.01 21.94 -3.12
CA GLN A 63 -16.95 20.53 -3.46
C GLN A 63 -16.54 19.72 -2.23
N THR A 64 -17.23 18.60 -2.02
CA THR A 64 -17.03 17.75 -0.84
C THR A 64 -16.60 16.36 -1.26
N TYR A 65 -15.54 15.86 -0.64
CA TYR A 65 -14.94 14.57 -0.93
C TYR A 65 -14.89 13.71 0.34
N PRO A 66 -15.39 12.47 0.29
CA PRO A 66 -15.33 11.58 1.45
C PRO A 66 -13.88 11.16 1.72
N ILE A 67 -13.48 11.23 2.99
CA ILE A 67 -12.22 10.73 3.50
C ILE A 67 -12.50 9.57 4.43
N ASN A 68 -11.84 8.44 4.19
CA ASN A 68 -11.98 7.26 5.05
C ASN A 68 -11.30 7.47 6.41
N SER A 69 -11.56 6.57 7.36
CA SER A 69 -10.78 6.51 8.60
C SER A 69 -9.34 6.10 8.33
N HIS A 70 -8.43 6.48 9.22
CA HIS A 70 -7.00 6.12 9.17
C HIS A 70 -6.31 6.46 7.84
N GLN A 71 -6.38 7.72 7.40
CA GLN A 71 -5.80 8.15 6.13
C GLN A 71 -4.75 9.26 6.31
N HIS A 72 -3.65 9.14 5.56
CA HIS A 72 -2.86 10.26 5.10
C HIS A 72 -3.45 10.77 3.80
N VAL A 73 -3.79 12.05 3.77
CA VAL A 73 -4.44 12.69 2.63
C VAL A 73 -3.51 13.74 2.06
N HIS A 74 -3.09 13.53 0.83
CA HIS A 74 -2.41 14.53 0.01
C HIS A 74 -3.41 15.12 -0.97
N TRP A 75 -3.47 16.44 -1.04
CA TRP A 75 -4.35 17.15 -1.95
C TRP A 75 -3.58 18.22 -2.72
N SER A 76 -3.94 18.41 -3.98
CA SER A 76 -3.39 19.44 -4.85
C SER A 76 -4.48 20.03 -5.74
N LEU A 77 -4.30 21.30 -6.11
CA LEU A 77 -5.21 22.03 -6.98
C LEU A 77 -4.51 23.09 -7.81
N ALA A 78 -5.04 23.35 -8.99
CA ALA A 78 -4.61 24.39 -9.90
C ALA A 78 -5.82 24.95 -10.68
N SER A 79 -5.68 26.14 -11.24
CA SER A 79 -6.68 26.71 -12.17
C SER A 79 -6.09 26.90 -13.55
N GLU A 80 -6.95 26.85 -14.57
CA GLU A 80 -6.53 27.19 -15.94
C GLU A 80 -6.31 28.70 -16.12
N LYS A 81 -6.95 29.53 -15.29
CA LYS A 81 -7.04 30.98 -15.47
C LYS A 81 -7.13 31.68 -14.12
N TRP A 82 -6.28 32.69 -13.91
CA TRP A 82 -6.36 33.67 -12.81
C TRP A 82 -6.30 33.12 -11.37
N SER A 83 -5.93 34.00 -10.46
CA SER A 83 -6.01 33.78 -9.03
C SER A 83 -7.46 33.80 -8.54
N CYS A 84 -7.74 33.05 -7.47
CA CYS A 84 -9.05 32.99 -6.83
C CYS A 84 -8.92 32.84 -5.31
N ASN A 85 -10.04 32.97 -4.59
CA ASN A 85 -10.03 32.70 -3.15
C ASN A 85 -10.26 31.20 -2.93
N VAL A 86 -9.40 30.62 -2.10
CA VAL A 86 -9.40 29.19 -1.83
C VAL A 86 -9.54 28.99 -0.33
N LYS A 87 -10.56 28.22 0.05
CA LYS A 87 -10.77 27.78 1.42
C LYS A 87 -10.89 26.26 1.45
N ILE A 88 -10.05 25.62 2.26
CA ILE A 88 -9.98 24.18 2.39
C ILE A 88 -10.17 23.82 3.85
N ARG A 89 -11.06 22.86 4.10
CA ARG A 89 -11.35 22.36 5.45
C ARG A 89 -11.60 20.87 5.46
N PHE A 90 -11.34 20.25 6.61
CA PHE A 90 -11.71 18.87 6.90
C PHE A 90 -12.76 18.83 8.00
N GLN A 91 -13.92 18.23 7.74
CA GLN A 91 -15.02 18.12 8.69
C GLN A 91 -15.27 16.63 9.02
N ARG A 92 -15.35 16.26 10.30
CA ARG A 92 -15.66 14.88 10.70
C ARG A 92 -17.14 14.59 10.48
N MET A 93 -17.50 13.37 10.09
CA MET A 93 -18.90 12.99 9.83
C MET A 93 -19.81 13.13 11.06
N GLU A 94 -19.28 12.91 12.26
CA GLU A 94 -20.06 12.84 13.51
C GLU A 94 -20.05 14.15 14.32
N SER A 95 -19.35 15.20 13.86
CA SER A 95 -19.24 16.47 14.59
C SER A 95 -20.08 17.56 13.96
N SER A 96 -20.88 18.26 14.77
CA SER A 96 -21.51 19.55 14.43
C SER A 96 -20.52 20.71 14.34
N ASP A 97 -19.24 20.44 14.59
CA ASP A 97 -18.18 21.43 14.61
C ASP A 97 -17.83 21.94 13.20
N SER A 98 -17.31 23.15 13.13
CA SER A 98 -17.03 23.89 11.87
C SER A 98 -15.94 23.25 10.97
N GLY A 99 -15.33 22.16 11.43
CA GLY A 99 -14.24 21.46 10.77
C GLY A 99 -12.89 22.13 11.01
N VAL A 100 -11.81 21.39 10.75
CA VAL A 100 -10.44 21.92 10.82
C VAL A 100 -10.14 22.68 9.55
N LEU A 101 -9.83 23.97 9.69
CA LEU A 101 -9.45 24.83 8.57
C LEU A 101 -8.01 24.52 8.16
N LEU A 102 -7.85 23.98 6.96
CA LEU A 102 -6.55 23.58 6.43
C LEU A 102 -5.87 24.75 5.74
N PHE A 103 -6.59 25.51 4.93
CA PHE A 103 -6.05 26.64 4.17
C PHE A 103 -7.13 27.69 3.87
N PRO A 104 -7.04 28.93 4.38
CA PRO A 104 -7.99 29.99 4.05
C PRO A 104 -7.29 31.24 3.47
N LYS A 105 -6.99 31.26 2.17
CA LYS A 105 -6.34 32.43 1.54
C LYS A 105 -7.14 33.00 0.39
N THR A 106 -7.07 34.32 0.26
CA THR A 106 -7.63 35.09 -0.86
C THR A 106 -6.57 35.34 -1.93
N ASP A 107 -7.02 35.53 -3.17
CA ASP A 107 -6.17 35.86 -4.32
C ASP A 107 -4.95 34.93 -4.50
N VAL A 108 -5.21 33.62 -4.39
CA VAL A 108 -4.16 32.60 -4.45
C VAL A 108 -3.78 32.35 -5.91
N PRO A 109 -2.49 32.44 -6.28
CA PRO A 109 -2.02 32.36 -7.67
C PRO A 109 -1.97 30.91 -8.18
N ILE A 110 -3.09 30.18 -8.07
CA ILE A 110 -3.21 28.78 -8.48
C ILE A 110 -3.27 28.59 -10.01
N ASP A 111 -3.34 29.69 -10.75
CA ASP A 111 -3.16 29.76 -12.20
C ASP A 111 -1.71 29.69 -12.62
N LYS A 112 -0.78 29.98 -11.71
CA LYS A 112 0.67 29.95 -11.95
C LYS A 112 1.33 28.76 -11.30
N PHE A 113 0.87 28.41 -10.10
CA PHE A 113 1.47 27.38 -9.25
C PHE A 113 0.43 26.36 -8.82
N VAL A 114 0.87 25.14 -8.53
CA VAL A 114 0.02 24.14 -7.89
C VAL A 114 -0.04 24.43 -6.39
N LEU A 115 -1.24 24.63 -5.85
CA LEU A 115 -1.46 24.68 -4.40
C LEU A 115 -1.63 23.25 -3.89
N GLN A 116 -0.83 22.87 -2.89
CA GLN A 116 -0.83 21.52 -2.34
C GLN A 116 -0.74 21.51 -0.83
N GLY A 117 -1.30 20.49 -0.19
CA GLY A 117 -1.20 20.30 1.25
C GLY A 117 -1.49 18.87 1.68
N GLU A 118 -1.26 18.62 2.96
CA GLU A 118 -1.24 17.27 3.53
C GLU A 118 -1.72 17.26 4.98
N PHE A 119 -2.50 16.23 5.31
CA PHE A 119 -2.92 15.97 6.68
C PHE A 119 -3.14 14.47 6.93
N GLU A 120 -3.16 14.09 8.20
CA GLU A 120 -3.47 12.74 8.69
C GLU A 120 -4.74 12.78 9.53
N THR A 121 -5.59 11.78 9.41
CA THR A 121 -6.81 11.62 10.22
C THR A 121 -7.04 10.16 10.59
N LEU A 122 -7.43 9.91 11.84
CA LEU A 122 -7.90 8.60 12.28
C LEU A 122 -9.39 8.39 12.01
N HIS A 123 -10.15 9.49 11.88
CA HIS A 123 -11.60 9.46 11.74
C HIS A 123 -12.05 9.71 10.30
N PRO A 124 -13.18 9.10 9.89
CA PRO A 124 -13.78 9.41 8.60
C PRO A 124 -14.36 10.83 8.61
N GLY A 125 -14.43 11.43 7.43
CA GLY A 125 -14.89 12.80 7.29
C GLY A 125 -15.06 13.25 5.86
N GLN A 126 -15.11 14.56 5.71
CA GLN A 126 -15.34 15.27 4.46
C GLN A 126 -14.22 16.30 4.27
N PHE A 127 -13.46 16.12 3.21
CA PHE A 127 -12.54 17.13 2.71
C PHE A 127 -13.32 18.07 1.79
N ILE A 128 -13.28 19.36 2.09
CA ILE A 128 -14.12 20.36 1.44
C ILE A 128 -13.23 21.41 0.79
N ILE A 129 -13.34 21.55 -0.52
CA ILE A 129 -12.70 22.59 -1.31
C ILE A 129 -13.75 23.65 -1.63
N GLU A 130 -13.59 24.85 -1.10
CA GLU A 130 -14.45 26.00 -1.36
C GLU A 130 -13.67 27.04 -2.18
N ILE A 131 -14.19 27.36 -3.36
CA ILE A 131 -13.61 28.31 -4.30
C ILE A 131 -14.58 29.47 -4.47
N THR A 132 -14.08 30.70 -4.29
CA THR A 132 -14.82 31.90 -4.66
C THR A 132 -14.22 32.52 -5.90
N ASN A 133 -15.02 32.62 -6.96
CA ASN A 133 -14.63 33.29 -8.19
C ASN A 133 -15.20 34.71 -8.20
N GLN A 134 -14.38 35.70 -7.85
CA GLN A 134 -14.79 37.12 -7.89
C GLN A 134 -14.62 37.76 -9.28
N LYS A 135 -14.34 36.97 -10.32
CA LYS A 135 -14.09 37.46 -11.68
C LYS A 135 -15.33 37.27 -12.56
N HIS A 136 -15.38 38.01 -13.66
CA HIS A 136 -16.52 38.04 -14.58
C HIS A 136 -16.64 36.82 -15.52
N ASN A 137 -15.66 35.92 -15.56
CA ASN A 137 -15.72 34.71 -16.39
C ASN A 137 -15.65 33.45 -15.53
N PRO A 138 -16.22 32.32 -16.00
CA PRO A 138 -16.09 31.02 -15.34
C PRO A 138 -14.64 30.57 -15.20
N LEU A 139 -14.40 29.82 -14.12
CA LEU A 139 -13.10 29.35 -13.70
C LEU A 139 -13.08 27.82 -13.64
N SER A 140 -12.23 27.18 -14.44
CA SER A 140 -11.98 25.74 -14.35
C SER A 140 -10.95 25.46 -13.26
N ILE A 141 -11.34 24.66 -12.26
CA ILE A 141 -10.48 24.17 -11.19
C ILE A 141 -10.16 22.70 -11.44
N TRP A 142 -8.87 22.37 -11.43
CA TRP A 142 -8.35 21.01 -11.52
C TRP A 142 -7.78 20.60 -10.18
N TYR A 143 -8.03 19.35 -9.78
CA TYR A 143 -7.61 18.87 -8.46
C TYR A 143 -7.11 17.42 -8.47
N GLN A 144 -6.43 17.04 -7.41
CA GLN A 144 -6.12 15.64 -7.12
C GLN A 144 -6.16 15.44 -5.62
N ILE A 145 -6.87 14.40 -5.18
CA ILE A 145 -6.92 13.98 -3.78
C ILE A 145 -6.46 12.53 -3.75
N LYS A 146 -5.33 12.29 -3.08
CA LYS A 146 -4.80 10.95 -2.85
C LYS A 146 -4.99 10.61 -1.37
N GLN A 147 -5.64 9.48 -1.13
CA GLN A 147 -5.80 8.91 0.21
C GLN A 147 -4.94 7.66 0.26
N THR A 148 -4.08 7.59 1.27
CA THR A 148 -3.26 6.42 1.57
C THR A 148 -3.46 6.06 3.03
N ASP A 149 -3.62 4.77 3.31
CA ASP A 149 -3.80 4.30 4.68
C ASP A 149 -2.63 4.76 5.56
N LEU A 150 -2.94 5.26 6.77
CA LEU A 150 -1.90 5.55 7.75
C LEU A 150 -1.18 4.25 8.09
N PRO A 151 0.16 4.28 8.18
CA PRO A 151 0.91 3.07 8.46
C PRO A 151 0.57 2.54 9.86
N VAL A 152 -0.11 1.40 9.89
CA VAL A 152 -0.36 0.63 11.10
C VAL A 152 0.90 -0.14 11.45
N CYS A 153 1.21 -0.29 12.73
CA CYS A 153 2.29 -1.19 13.15
C CYS A 153 1.77 -2.63 13.06
N HIS A 154 1.81 -3.20 11.86
CA HIS A 154 1.25 -4.51 11.53
C HIS A 154 1.91 -5.60 12.37
N LEU A 155 3.21 -5.47 12.66
CA LEU A 155 3.90 -6.44 13.51
C LEU A 155 3.38 -6.40 14.93
N PHE A 156 3.15 -5.22 15.50
CA PHE A 156 2.60 -5.15 16.85
C PHE A 156 1.17 -5.67 16.90
N GLU A 157 0.31 -5.27 15.96
CA GLU A 157 -1.07 -5.75 15.88
C GLU A 157 -1.12 -7.26 15.78
N GLY A 158 -0.31 -7.85 14.89
CA GLY A 158 -0.31 -9.29 14.74
C GLY A 158 0.29 -10.02 15.94
N ILE A 159 1.33 -9.48 16.61
CA ILE A 159 1.81 -10.04 17.89
C ILE A 159 0.70 -9.98 18.94
N VAL A 160 -0.04 -8.87 19.06
CA VAL A 160 -1.20 -8.80 19.96
C VAL A 160 -2.19 -9.89 19.59
N ASN A 161 -2.56 -10.03 18.32
CA ASN A 161 -3.48 -11.08 17.87
C ASN A 161 -2.97 -12.47 18.28
N LEU A 162 -1.68 -12.80 18.13
CA LEU A 162 -1.12 -14.09 18.59
C LEU A 162 -1.43 -14.41 20.05
N PHE A 163 -1.31 -13.40 20.92
CA PHE A 163 -1.57 -13.61 22.33
C PHE A 163 -3.07 -13.63 22.64
N TYR A 164 -3.91 -12.96 21.86
CA TYR A 164 -5.34 -12.79 22.16
C TYR A 164 -6.29 -13.59 21.25
N THR A 165 -5.80 -14.46 20.36
CA THR A 165 -6.63 -15.25 19.43
C THR A 165 -7.79 -15.96 20.15
N ASP A 166 -7.51 -16.71 21.23
CA ASP A 166 -8.55 -17.44 21.96
C ASP A 166 -9.60 -16.52 22.60
N ASP A 167 -9.18 -15.35 23.10
CA ASP A 167 -10.08 -14.37 23.73
C ASP A 167 -10.95 -13.66 22.68
N LEU A 168 -10.38 -13.38 21.49
CA LEU A 168 -11.05 -12.74 20.36
C LEU A 168 -12.06 -13.68 19.68
N ASP A 169 -11.68 -14.95 19.49
CA ASP A 169 -12.53 -15.97 18.86
C ASP A 169 -13.76 -16.29 19.71
N GLN A 170 -13.62 -16.24 21.04
CA GLN A 170 -14.72 -16.45 21.97
C GLN A 170 -15.60 -15.21 22.18
N ARG A 171 -15.23 -14.06 21.57
CA ARG A 171 -15.88 -12.74 21.77
C ARG A 171 -16.07 -12.38 23.25
N GLU A 172 -15.19 -12.87 24.12
CA GLU A 172 -15.30 -12.56 25.53
C GLU A 172 -14.83 -11.11 25.77
N LEU A 173 -15.58 -10.37 26.59
CA LEU A 173 -15.16 -9.04 27.02
C LEU A 173 -13.92 -9.17 27.91
N ILE A 174 -12.74 -8.94 27.34
CA ILE A 174 -11.49 -8.92 28.09
C ILE A 174 -11.55 -7.77 29.09
N LYS A 175 -11.52 -8.10 30.39
CA LYS A 175 -11.41 -7.07 31.43
C LYS A 175 -10.11 -6.28 31.23
N ILE A 176 -10.17 -4.96 31.30
CA ILE A 176 -9.02 -4.04 31.10
C ILE A 176 -7.78 -4.45 31.91
N ARG A 177 -7.96 -5.00 33.12
CA ARG A 177 -6.85 -5.50 33.95
C ARG A 177 -6.15 -6.72 33.33
N ASN A 178 -6.90 -7.68 32.82
CA ASN A 178 -6.36 -8.87 32.16
C ASN A 178 -5.65 -8.50 30.86
N PHE A 179 -6.17 -7.49 30.15
CA PHE A 179 -5.54 -6.94 28.95
C PHE A 179 -4.19 -6.25 29.26
N SER A 180 -4.14 -5.38 30.28
CA SER A 180 -2.87 -4.74 30.68
C SER A 180 -1.84 -5.76 31.17
N ASP A 181 -2.26 -6.72 32.00
CA ASP A 181 -1.36 -7.73 32.56
C ASP A 181 -0.76 -8.62 31.45
N LYS A 182 -1.54 -9.01 30.44
CA LYS A 182 -1.08 -9.85 29.33
C LYS A 182 -0.24 -9.06 28.31
N LEU A 183 -0.51 -7.76 28.13
CA LEU A 183 0.39 -6.88 27.37
C LEU A 183 1.77 -6.77 28.01
N ASP A 184 1.82 -6.46 29.31
CA ASP A 184 3.08 -6.21 30.02
C ASP A 184 3.89 -7.48 30.29
N ASN A 185 3.23 -8.62 30.48
CA ASN A 185 3.91 -9.87 30.83
C ASN A 185 4.11 -10.85 29.66
N ALA A 186 3.45 -10.63 28.52
CA ALA A 186 3.58 -11.54 27.36
C ALA A 186 3.90 -10.80 26.05
N VAL A 187 3.08 -9.82 25.66
CA VAL A 187 3.23 -9.11 24.36
C VAL A 187 4.52 -8.30 24.30
N PHE A 188 4.76 -7.41 25.26
CA PHE A 188 5.97 -6.60 25.28
C PHE A 188 7.25 -7.40 25.46
N PRO A 189 7.30 -8.42 26.34
CA PRO A 189 8.43 -9.35 26.39
C PRO A 189 8.67 -10.09 25.07
N PHE A 190 7.61 -10.44 24.33
CA PHE A 190 7.76 -11.02 22.99
C PHE A 190 8.40 -10.01 22.01
N VAL A 191 7.89 -8.77 21.99
CA VAL A 191 8.47 -7.67 21.18
C VAL A 191 9.94 -7.46 21.54
N ASP A 192 10.29 -7.46 22.82
CA ASP A 192 11.69 -7.31 23.25
C ASP A 192 12.57 -8.45 22.76
N GLN A 193 12.11 -9.70 22.85
CA GLN A 193 12.86 -10.86 22.35
C GLN A 193 12.98 -10.86 20.83
N LEU A 194 11.95 -10.40 20.11
CA LEU A 194 11.96 -10.20 18.66
C LEU A 194 13.02 -9.17 18.28
N LEU A 195 13.00 -8.00 18.91
CA LEU A 195 13.96 -6.92 18.68
C LEU A 195 15.38 -7.29 19.15
N ASP A 196 15.54 -8.19 20.10
CA ASP A 196 16.86 -8.75 20.47
C ASP A 196 17.35 -9.82 19.47
N GLY A 197 16.52 -10.20 18.49
CA GLY A 197 16.79 -11.29 17.56
C GLY A 197 16.85 -12.67 18.22
N LYS A 198 16.31 -12.82 19.44
CA LYS A 198 16.33 -14.05 20.24
C LYS A 198 15.23 -15.04 19.86
N LYS A 199 14.21 -14.59 19.12
CA LYS A 199 13.11 -15.43 18.67
C LYS A 199 13.58 -16.44 17.63
N THR A 200 13.13 -17.68 17.76
CA THR A 200 13.32 -18.71 16.75
C THR A 200 12.31 -18.56 15.61
N LEU A 201 12.63 -19.09 14.43
CA LEU A 201 11.69 -19.12 13.29
C LEU A 201 10.40 -19.88 13.64
N THR A 202 10.48 -20.91 14.48
CA THR A 202 9.30 -21.63 14.99
C THR A 202 8.39 -20.72 15.81
N GLU A 203 8.94 -19.92 16.72
CA GLU A 203 8.15 -18.98 17.53
C GLU A 203 7.58 -17.82 16.69
N MET A 204 8.12 -17.60 15.49
CA MET A 204 7.67 -16.58 14.56
C MET A 204 6.76 -17.14 13.45
N THR A 205 6.47 -18.44 13.45
CA THR A 205 5.66 -19.08 12.39
C THR A 205 4.29 -18.41 12.25
N ASP A 206 3.64 -18.05 13.35
CA ASP A 206 2.34 -17.39 13.29
C ASP A 206 2.44 -15.94 12.77
N LEU A 207 3.61 -15.31 12.91
CA LEU A 207 3.87 -13.99 12.30
C LEU A 207 4.03 -14.07 10.78
N GLU A 208 4.34 -15.25 10.21
CA GLU A 208 4.47 -15.41 8.76
C GLU A 208 3.22 -14.96 8.03
N ASN A 209 2.03 -15.20 8.61
CA ASN A 209 0.76 -14.76 8.03
C ASN A 209 0.64 -13.24 7.95
N ILE A 210 1.20 -12.51 8.92
CA ILE A 210 1.23 -11.04 8.90
C ILE A 210 2.16 -10.58 7.79
N PHE A 211 3.37 -11.15 7.72
CA PHE A 211 4.32 -10.81 6.65
C PHE A 211 3.74 -11.14 5.27
N ARG A 212 3.04 -12.28 5.11
CA ARG A 212 2.34 -12.70 3.88
C ARG A 212 1.08 -11.87 3.57
N GLY A 213 0.49 -11.24 4.58
CA GLY A 213 -0.81 -10.57 4.52
C GLY A 213 -0.72 -9.08 4.24
N GLU A 214 0.29 -8.45 4.82
CA GLU A 214 0.41 -6.99 4.94
C GLU A 214 1.63 -6.44 4.21
N ASN A 215 1.52 -5.20 3.75
CA ASN A 215 2.61 -4.47 3.12
C ASN A 215 3.55 -3.87 4.20
N ILE A 216 4.32 -4.74 4.85
CA ILE A 216 5.16 -4.38 6.00
C ILE A 216 6.40 -3.58 5.57
N HIS A 217 6.44 -2.28 5.92
CA HIS A 217 7.65 -1.45 5.81
C HIS A 217 8.53 -1.62 7.05
N ILE A 218 9.47 -2.57 6.99
CA ILE A 218 10.25 -3.03 8.15
C ILE A 218 10.98 -1.92 8.92
N PRO A 219 11.66 -0.95 8.29
CA PRO A 219 12.32 0.12 9.03
C PRO A 219 11.35 0.92 9.93
N TYR A 220 10.13 1.17 9.42
CA TYR A 220 9.10 1.89 10.17
C TYR A 220 8.58 1.06 11.35
N GLU A 221 8.31 -0.23 11.12
CA GLU A 221 7.82 -1.15 12.14
C GLU A 221 8.83 -1.30 13.28
N VAL A 222 10.10 -1.51 12.95
CA VAL A 222 11.19 -1.62 13.93
C VAL A 222 11.32 -0.34 14.74
N GLU A 223 11.30 0.83 14.10
CA GLU A 223 11.32 2.12 14.79
C GLU A 223 10.16 2.26 15.79
N LYS A 224 8.93 1.94 15.36
CA LYS A 224 7.73 1.99 16.22
C LYS A 224 7.82 1.03 17.40
N LEU A 225 8.29 -0.19 17.19
CA LEU A 225 8.47 -1.18 18.25
C LEU A 225 9.61 -0.77 19.21
N LEU A 226 10.71 -0.21 18.70
CA LEU A 226 11.86 0.23 19.52
C LEU A 226 11.52 1.38 20.47
N ILE A 227 10.70 2.33 20.03
CA ILE A 227 10.21 3.43 20.87
C ILE A 227 9.41 2.90 22.08
N ASN A 228 8.88 1.68 22.00
CA ASN A 228 7.94 1.13 22.97
C ASN A 228 8.42 -0.16 23.68
N ARG A 229 9.72 -0.50 23.57
CA ARG A 229 10.33 -1.61 24.32
C ARG A 229 10.02 -1.56 25.82
N SER A 230 9.87 -2.72 26.43
CA SER A 230 9.74 -2.81 27.90
C SER A 230 11.11 -2.62 28.55
N LYS A 231 11.48 -1.39 28.89
CA LYS A 231 12.61 -1.18 29.81
C LYS A 231 12.14 -1.03 31.25
N LYS A 232 12.48 -2.06 32.04
CA LYS A 232 12.70 -1.97 33.49
C LYS A 232 13.87 -1.00 33.73
N GLY A 233 13.60 0.13 34.36
CA GLY A 233 14.64 1.01 34.91
C GLY A 233 14.66 2.43 34.34
N GLU A 234 14.72 3.39 35.25
CA GLU A 234 14.74 4.84 35.07
C GLU A 234 15.85 5.29 34.10
N GLN A 235 15.55 5.42 32.80
CA GLN A 235 16.30 6.23 31.82
C GLN A 235 15.55 6.23 30.47
N GLN A 236 14.34 6.80 30.45
CA GLN A 236 13.57 7.02 29.21
C GLN A 236 14.03 8.28 28.44
N SER A 237 14.89 9.12 29.02
CA SER A 237 15.40 10.32 28.36
C SER A 237 16.63 9.99 27.51
N ARG A 238 16.39 9.71 26.22
CA ARG A 238 17.36 9.51 25.13
C ARG A 238 18.11 8.18 25.14
N ILE A 239 17.41 7.10 24.79
CA ILE A 239 18.08 5.91 24.25
C ILE A 239 18.46 6.23 22.81
N THR A 240 19.71 6.64 22.59
CA THR A 240 20.32 6.61 21.27
C THR A 240 20.61 5.15 20.97
N TYR A 241 19.68 4.45 20.32
CA TYR A 241 19.96 3.13 19.79
C TYR A 241 21.12 3.24 18.79
N ASN A 242 22.06 2.31 18.86
CA ASN A 242 23.13 2.26 17.87
C ASN A 242 22.48 2.00 16.50
N GLU A 243 22.68 2.88 15.52
CA GLU A 243 22.15 2.72 14.16
C GLU A 243 22.49 1.34 13.57
N GLN A 244 23.63 0.77 13.96
CA GLN A 244 24.05 -0.58 13.56
C GLN A 244 23.15 -1.69 14.11
N GLU A 245 22.64 -1.55 15.34
CA GLU A 245 21.73 -2.53 15.95
C GLU A 245 20.35 -2.49 15.27
N ILE A 246 19.82 -1.27 15.03
CA ILE A 246 18.56 -1.10 14.29
C ILE A 246 18.68 -1.72 12.90
N LYS A 247 19.79 -1.42 12.20
CA LYS A 247 20.05 -1.97 10.87
C LYS A 247 20.09 -3.49 10.88
N GLY A 248 20.77 -4.10 11.87
CA GLY A 248 20.82 -5.56 11.99
C GLY A 248 19.44 -6.20 12.22
N ILE A 249 18.58 -5.59 13.04
CA ILE A 249 17.20 -6.08 13.26
C ILE A 249 16.37 -5.95 11.99
N CYS A 250 16.45 -4.80 11.31
CA CYS A 250 15.76 -4.57 10.04
C CYS A 250 16.19 -5.61 8.99
N GLU A 251 17.49 -5.88 8.86
CA GLU A 251 18.02 -6.90 7.96
C GLU A 251 17.47 -8.29 8.30
N SER A 252 17.52 -8.69 9.57
CA SER A 252 16.99 -9.98 10.01
C SER A 252 15.49 -10.14 9.70
N LEU A 253 14.67 -9.12 9.99
CA LEU A 253 13.23 -9.15 9.70
C LEU A 253 12.96 -9.10 8.19
N GLN A 254 13.78 -8.42 7.39
CA GLN A 254 13.66 -8.40 5.94
C GLN A 254 13.90 -9.79 5.34
N ILE A 255 14.90 -10.49 5.85
CA ILE A 255 15.17 -11.88 5.45
C ILE A 255 14.04 -12.79 5.91
N PHE A 256 13.47 -12.54 7.11
CA PHE A 256 12.30 -13.26 7.57
C PHE A 256 11.07 -13.01 6.68
N GLN A 257 10.86 -11.79 6.19
CA GLN A 257 9.80 -11.48 5.21
C GLN A 257 10.00 -12.28 3.92
N TYR A 258 11.23 -12.41 3.40
CA TYR A 258 11.48 -13.25 2.23
C TYR A 258 11.24 -14.73 2.54
N TYR A 259 11.72 -15.20 3.68
CA TYR A 259 11.50 -16.55 4.16
C TYR A 259 10.00 -16.88 4.25
N SER A 260 9.18 -15.97 4.80
CA SER A 260 7.75 -16.19 4.93
C SER A 260 7.01 -16.25 3.58
N HIS A 261 7.60 -15.74 2.49
CA HIS A 261 6.95 -15.73 1.17
C HIS A 261 7.49 -16.80 0.21
N ILE A 262 8.55 -17.51 0.59
CA ILE A 262 9.28 -18.34 -0.35
C ILE A 262 8.44 -19.51 -0.87
N GLU A 263 7.57 -20.09 -0.05
CA GLU A 263 6.59 -21.08 -0.50
C GLU A 263 5.64 -20.51 -1.56
N VAL A 264 5.18 -19.27 -1.37
CA VAL A 264 4.28 -18.58 -2.31
C VAL A 264 5.00 -18.32 -3.64
N ILE A 265 6.26 -17.90 -3.59
CA ILE A 265 7.11 -17.66 -4.76
C ILE A 265 7.36 -18.97 -5.52
N ILE A 266 7.77 -20.03 -4.81
CA ILE A 266 8.03 -21.35 -5.40
C ILE A 266 6.75 -21.91 -6.03
N ASN A 267 5.63 -21.85 -5.31
CA ASN A 267 4.34 -22.29 -5.83
C ASN A 267 3.93 -21.49 -7.07
N CYS A 268 4.23 -20.19 -7.12
CA CYS A 268 3.99 -19.36 -8.29
C CYS A 268 4.80 -19.83 -9.51
N ILE A 269 6.10 -20.03 -9.33
CA ILE A 269 7.00 -20.50 -10.38
C ILE A 269 6.55 -21.87 -10.93
N LYS A 270 6.19 -22.80 -10.04
CA LYS A 270 5.72 -24.14 -10.40
C LYS A 270 4.36 -24.10 -11.10
N THR A 271 3.39 -23.41 -10.51
CA THR A 271 2.02 -23.29 -11.06
C THR A 271 2.02 -22.73 -12.47
N PHE A 272 2.86 -21.73 -12.72
CA PHE A 272 2.96 -21.10 -14.03
C PHE A 272 4.14 -21.61 -14.85
N ALA A 273 4.85 -22.67 -14.47
CA ALA A 273 5.99 -23.19 -15.23
C ALA A 273 6.93 -22.06 -15.76
N ILE A 274 7.23 -21.08 -14.89
CA ILE A 274 7.93 -19.85 -15.29
C ILE A 274 9.38 -20.16 -15.66
N ILE A 275 10.03 -21.03 -14.88
CA ILE A 275 11.43 -21.42 -15.08
C ILE A 275 11.43 -22.86 -15.58
N SER A 276 12.22 -23.14 -16.62
CA SER A 276 12.35 -24.48 -17.20
C SER A 276 13.09 -25.45 -16.29
N ASP A 277 12.66 -26.72 -16.31
CA ASP A 277 13.13 -27.80 -15.44
C ASP A 277 14.64 -28.10 -15.52
N THR A 278 15.33 -27.63 -16.57
CA THR A 278 16.75 -27.94 -16.82
C THR A 278 17.73 -27.04 -16.08
N ASN A 279 17.40 -25.77 -15.81
CA ASN A 279 18.33 -24.79 -15.21
C ASN A 279 17.81 -24.17 -13.89
N GLY A 280 16.50 -24.19 -13.63
CA GLY A 280 15.90 -23.57 -12.43
C GLY A 280 15.74 -24.49 -11.21
N ASN A 281 15.80 -25.81 -11.43
CA ASN A 281 15.45 -26.78 -10.39
C ASN A 281 16.45 -26.82 -9.24
N GLU A 282 17.74 -26.54 -9.46
CA GLU A 282 18.73 -26.63 -8.38
C GLU A 282 18.57 -25.52 -7.33
N ILE A 283 18.32 -24.28 -7.77
CA ILE A 283 18.08 -23.15 -6.85
C ILE A 283 16.75 -23.35 -6.13
N ILE A 284 15.68 -23.70 -6.85
CA ILE A 284 14.37 -23.96 -6.24
C ILE A 284 14.47 -25.13 -5.25
N ALA A 285 15.13 -26.23 -5.60
CA ALA A 285 15.34 -27.36 -4.71
C ALA A 285 16.17 -26.98 -3.49
N ASN A 286 17.21 -26.15 -3.63
CA ASN A 286 17.98 -25.63 -2.50
C ASN A 286 17.11 -24.77 -1.57
N LEU A 287 16.27 -23.89 -2.12
CA LEU A 287 15.31 -23.10 -1.33
C LEU A 287 14.28 -24.00 -0.61
N GLU A 288 13.76 -25.04 -1.27
CA GLU A 288 12.87 -26.03 -0.66
C GLU A 288 13.55 -26.85 0.44
N GLN A 289 14.83 -27.20 0.24
CA GLN A 289 15.65 -27.88 1.23
C GLN A 289 15.93 -26.99 2.45
N GLN A 290 16.16 -25.69 2.26
CA GLN A 290 16.37 -24.73 3.35
C GLN A 290 15.10 -24.45 4.15
N LEU A 291 13.93 -24.44 3.51
CA LEU A 291 12.63 -24.39 4.18
C LEU A 291 12.42 -25.61 5.10
N SER A 292 12.82 -26.78 4.63
CA SER A 292 12.58 -28.04 5.34
C SER A 292 13.61 -28.32 6.44
N SER A 293 14.77 -27.65 6.44
CA SER A 293 15.92 -28.09 7.25
C SER A 293 16.16 -27.39 8.59
N LYS A 294 15.62 -26.20 8.94
CA LYS A 294 15.96 -25.58 10.26
C LYS A 294 14.92 -24.61 10.83
N LYS A 295 13.86 -25.14 11.46
CA LYS A 295 12.89 -24.34 12.25
C LYS A 295 13.47 -23.74 13.55
N GLU A 296 14.63 -24.21 14.02
CA GLU A 296 15.29 -23.74 15.25
C GLU A 296 16.26 -22.56 15.05
N CYS A 297 16.39 -22.03 13.83
CA CYS A 297 17.22 -20.85 13.59
C CYS A 297 16.70 -19.65 14.41
N ILE A 298 17.57 -18.97 15.13
CA ILE A 298 17.23 -17.70 15.79
C ILE A 298 17.33 -16.54 14.80
N LEU A 299 16.43 -15.57 14.92
CA LEU A 299 16.30 -14.43 14.02
C LEU A 299 17.62 -13.66 13.84
N LYS A 300 18.43 -13.53 14.90
CA LYS A 300 19.74 -12.89 14.83
C LYS A 300 20.73 -13.58 13.87
N ASN A 301 20.59 -14.89 13.67
CA ASN A 301 21.48 -15.69 12.82
C ASN A 301 20.93 -15.90 11.40
N ILE A 302 19.71 -15.42 11.13
CA ILE A 302 19.01 -15.66 9.86
C ILE A 302 19.79 -15.15 8.65
N SER A 303 20.57 -14.07 8.80
CA SER A 303 21.36 -13.48 7.73
C SER A 303 22.51 -14.37 7.24
N GLY A 304 23.08 -15.17 8.15
CA GLY A 304 24.09 -16.17 7.80
C GLY A 304 23.49 -17.40 7.15
N GLU A 305 22.41 -17.94 7.75
CA GLU A 305 21.78 -19.20 7.33
C GLU A 305 20.99 -19.05 6.01
N TYR A 306 20.33 -17.90 5.80
CA TYR A 306 19.47 -17.63 4.64
C TYR A 306 20.04 -16.56 3.71
N ARG A 307 21.37 -16.49 3.59
CA ARG A 307 22.07 -15.52 2.73
C ARG A 307 21.57 -15.56 1.28
N ILE A 308 21.19 -16.74 0.78
CA ILE A 308 20.64 -16.90 -0.58
C ILE A 308 19.36 -16.08 -0.79
N LEU A 309 18.51 -15.93 0.23
CA LEU A 309 17.28 -15.13 0.12
C LEU A 309 17.60 -13.66 -0.07
N THR A 310 18.64 -13.18 0.61
CA THR A 310 19.10 -11.80 0.42
C THR A 310 19.65 -11.61 -0.98
N GLN A 311 20.44 -12.56 -1.49
CA GLN A 311 21.04 -12.48 -2.81
C GLN A 311 20.00 -12.51 -3.94
N GLU A 312 19.00 -13.38 -3.83
CA GLU A 312 17.98 -13.56 -4.87
C GLU A 312 16.86 -12.52 -4.81
N PHE A 313 16.52 -12.00 -3.62
CA PHE A 313 15.32 -11.19 -3.41
C PHE A 313 15.55 -9.77 -2.87
N GLN A 314 16.80 -9.29 -2.74
CA GLN A 314 17.12 -7.95 -2.22
C GLN A 314 16.32 -6.79 -2.84
N ASP A 315 15.99 -6.88 -4.14
CA ASP A 315 15.31 -5.82 -4.87
C ASP A 315 13.78 -5.95 -4.83
N ILE A 316 13.27 -7.07 -4.27
CA ILE A 316 11.85 -7.28 -4.04
C ILE A 316 11.39 -6.41 -2.87
N LYS A 317 10.42 -5.55 -3.14
CA LYS A 317 9.67 -4.77 -2.16
C LYS A 317 8.37 -5.49 -1.83
N SER A 318 7.75 -5.16 -0.72
CA SER A 318 6.48 -5.74 -0.28
C SER A 318 5.36 -5.68 -1.34
N LYS A 319 5.22 -4.57 -2.09
CA LYS A 319 4.28 -4.49 -3.22
C LYS A 319 4.50 -5.56 -4.31
N HIS A 320 5.75 -6.00 -4.52
CA HIS A 320 6.09 -7.06 -5.47
C HIS A 320 5.67 -8.44 -4.94
N LEU A 321 5.78 -8.67 -3.64
CA LEU A 321 5.29 -9.88 -2.98
C LEU A 321 3.76 -9.98 -3.07
N ASP A 322 3.05 -8.87 -2.89
CA ASP A 322 1.59 -8.78 -3.07
C ASP A 322 1.16 -9.12 -4.49
N LEU A 323 1.94 -8.70 -5.50
CA LEU A 323 1.70 -9.05 -6.89
C LEU A 323 1.85 -10.55 -7.13
N ILE A 324 2.91 -11.18 -6.62
CA ILE A 324 3.14 -12.63 -6.75
C ILE A 324 2.00 -13.41 -6.09
N LYS A 325 1.59 -13.00 -4.89
CA LYS A 325 0.44 -13.58 -4.18
C LYS A 325 -0.85 -13.41 -4.98
N THR A 326 -1.12 -12.21 -5.47
CA THR A 326 -2.32 -11.91 -6.27
C THR A 326 -2.35 -12.73 -7.56
N ALA A 327 -1.20 -12.94 -8.22
CA ALA A 327 -1.11 -13.79 -9.40
C ALA A 327 -1.50 -15.24 -9.10
N ASN A 328 -1.04 -15.80 -7.98
CA ASN A 328 -1.45 -17.13 -7.52
C ASN A 328 -2.96 -17.23 -7.24
N GLU A 329 -3.53 -16.24 -6.55
CA GLU A 329 -4.98 -16.16 -6.29
C GLU A 329 -5.78 -16.05 -7.60
N CYS A 330 -5.23 -15.34 -8.58
CA CYS A 330 -5.84 -15.06 -9.89
C CYS A 330 -5.33 -15.99 -11.00
N ARG A 331 -4.96 -17.23 -10.68
CA ARG A 331 -4.37 -18.19 -11.64
C ARG A 331 -5.13 -18.35 -12.96
N VAL A 332 -6.46 -18.21 -12.93
CA VAL A 332 -7.32 -18.30 -14.11
C VAL A 332 -6.99 -17.19 -15.11
N ILE A 333 -6.73 -15.98 -14.63
CA ILE A 333 -6.41 -14.84 -15.49
C ILE A 333 -5.05 -15.03 -16.14
N VAL A 334 -4.03 -15.42 -15.36
CA VAL A 334 -2.70 -15.74 -15.91
C VAL A 334 -2.77 -16.89 -16.91
N GLY A 335 -3.58 -17.91 -16.62
CA GLY A 335 -3.84 -19.05 -17.50
C GLY A 335 -4.48 -18.63 -18.83
N LEU A 336 -5.49 -17.77 -18.79
CA LEU A 336 -6.12 -17.21 -19.99
C LEU A 336 -5.12 -16.40 -20.83
N MET A 337 -4.29 -15.57 -20.20
CA MET A 337 -3.28 -14.82 -20.94
C MET A 337 -2.27 -15.71 -21.68
N LYS A 338 -1.98 -16.89 -21.12
CA LYS A 338 -1.15 -17.94 -21.74
C LYS A 338 -1.87 -18.67 -22.87
N GLU A 339 -3.11 -19.09 -22.62
CA GLU A 339 -3.92 -19.85 -23.58
C GLU A 339 -4.11 -19.09 -24.88
N PHE A 340 -4.31 -17.76 -24.79
CA PHE A 340 -4.48 -16.88 -25.94
C PHE A 340 -3.15 -16.27 -26.45
N ASP A 341 -2.01 -16.70 -25.91
CA ASP A 341 -0.67 -16.29 -26.33
C ASP A 341 -0.49 -14.76 -26.43
N LEU A 342 -1.05 -14.01 -25.48
CA LEU A 342 -1.19 -12.55 -25.59
C LEU A 342 0.13 -11.76 -25.50
N TYR A 343 1.24 -12.42 -25.16
CA TYR A 343 2.56 -11.80 -25.05
C TYR A 343 3.54 -12.22 -26.15
N SER A 344 3.12 -13.06 -27.11
CA SER A 344 3.89 -13.24 -28.34
C SER A 344 3.88 -11.96 -29.18
N THR A 345 4.74 -11.89 -30.19
CA THR A 345 4.78 -10.74 -31.11
C THR A 345 3.41 -10.49 -31.74
N GLN A 346 2.71 -11.55 -32.16
CA GLN A 346 1.39 -11.46 -32.74
C GLN A 346 0.32 -11.16 -31.69
N GLY A 347 0.39 -11.79 -30.51
CA GLY A 347 -0.52 -11.52 -29.39
C GLY A 347 -0.49 -10.07 -28.93
N ARG A 348 0.72 -9.48 -28.84
CA ARG A 348 0.91 -8.05 -28.50
C ARG A 348 0.29 -7.13 -29.53
N GLN A 349 0.47 -7.43 -30.83
CA GLN A 349 -0.15 -6.65 -31.90
C GLN A 349 -1.68 -6.72 -31.86
N LYS A 350 -2.24 -7.92 -31.65
CA LYS A 350 -3.68 -8.12 -31.49
C LYS A 350 -4.24 -7.38 -30.27
N PHE A 351 -3.58 -7.51 -29.12
CA PHE A 351 -3.96 -6.81 -27.90
C PHE A 351 -3.94 -5.29 -28.10
N GLN A 352 -2.89 -4.77 -28.72
CA GLN A 352 -2.74 -3.35 -29.04
C GLN A 352 -3.87 -2.85 -29.96
N ALA A 353 -4.17 -3.58 -31.04
CA ALA A 353 -5.25 -3.23 -31.95
C ALA A 353 -6.61 -3.26 -31.25
N LEU A 354 -6.87 -4.27 -30.42
CA LEU A 354 -8.11 -4.36 -29.65
C LEU A 354 -8.23 -3.21 -28.65
N ARG A 355 -7.15 -2.90 -27.92
CA ARG A 355 -7.10 -1.79 -26.97
C ARG A 355 -7.45 -0.48 -27.65
N ASP A 356 -6.84 -0.19 -28.80
CA ASP A 356 -7.06 1.05 -29.53
C ASP A 356 -8.51 1.12 -30.07
N ASN A 357 -9.04 0.01 -30.60
CA ASN A 357 -10.43 -0.09 -31.06
C ASN A 357 -11.44 0.11 -29.92
N LEU A 358 -11.26 -0.57 -28.78
CA LEU A 358 -12.15 -0.44 -27.62
C LEU A 358 -12.05 0.95 -27.00
N THR A 359 -10.87 1.58 -27.01
CA THR A 359 -10.70 2.97 -26.55
C THR A 359 -11.56 3.93 -27.36
N ILE A 360 -11.60 3.75 -28.69
CA ILE A 360 -12.45 4.56 -29.59
C ILE A 360 -13.94 4.26 -29.33
N GLN A 361 -14.32 2.98 -29.23
CA GLN A 361 -15.72 2.59 -29.04
C GLN A 361 -16.28 3.03 -27.68
N PHE A 362 -15.46 3.03 -26.62
CA PHE A 362 -15.89 3.34 -25.26
C PHE A 362 -15.69 4.80 -24.87
N GLN A 363 -15.26 5.68 -25.78
CA GLN A 363 -14.92 7.08 -25.49
C GLN A 363 -16.02 7.85 -24.71
N LEU A 364 -17.29 7.48 -24.84
CA LEU A 364 -18.44 8.08 -24.14
C LEU A 364 -19.13 7.14 -23.14
N GLN A 365 -18.56 5.96 -22.86
CA GLN A 365 -19.13 4.92 -22.01
C GLN A 365 -18.25 4.70 -20.79
N GLU A 366 -18.46 5.51 -19.75
CA GLU A 366 -17.64 5.55 -18.53
C GLU A 366 -17.39 4.17 -17.92
N ARG A 367 -18.46 3.37 -17.76
CA ARG A 367 -18.36 1.99 -17.23
C ARG A 367 -17.47 1.09 -18.08
N ASN A 368 -17.52 1.22 -19.40
CA ASN A 368 -16.75 0.37 -20.31
C ASN A 368 -15.29 0.82 -20.40
N ASN A 369 -15.03 2.13 -20.30
CA ASN A 369 -13.67 2.66 -20.13
C ASN A 369 -13.01 2.16 -18.84
N MET A 370 -13.75 2.09 -17.73
CA MET A 370 -13.24 1.50 -16.49
C MET A 370 -12.83 0.03 -16.68
N ILE A 371 -13.68 -0.76 -17.35
CA ILE A 371 -13.40 -2.19 -17.63
C ILE A 371 -12.15 -2.33 -18.51
N LEU A 372 -12.03 -1.52 -19.58
CA LEU A 372 -10.87 -1.52 -20.47
C LEU A 372 -9.58 -1.16 -19.73
N ASN A 373 -9.60 -0.11 -18.88
CA ASN A 373 -8.44 0.28 -18.09
C ASN A 373 -8.01 -0.82 -17.11
N SER A 374 -8.97 -1.47 -16.45
CA SER A 374 -8.68 -2.62 -15.59
C SER A 374 -8.05 -3.78 -16.36
N PHE A 375 -8.50 -4.05 -17.59
CA PHE A 375 -7.91 -5.08 -18.46
C PHE A 375 -6.48 -4.73 -18.89
N ILE A 376 -6.22 -3.47 -19.27
CA ILE A 376 -4.87 -2.99 -19.62
C ILE A 376 -3.91 -3.14 -18.45
N ILE A 377 -4.34 -2.74 -17.25
CA ILE A 377 -3.54 -2.86 -16.03
C ILE A 377 -3.21 -4.33 -15.76
N ALA A 378 -4.22 -5.21 -15.79
CA ALA A 378 -3.99 -6.63 -15.54
C ALA A 378 -3.11 -7.30 -16.62
N TYR A 379 -3.22 -6.88 -17.89
CA TYR A 379 -2.29 -7.29 -18.94
C TYR A 379 -0.85 -6.85 -18.64
N ALA A 380 -0.60 -5.63 -18.16
CA ALA A 380 0.75 -5.25 -17.79
C ALA A 380 1.29 -6.08 -16.60
N LEU A 381 0.44 -6.36 -15.60
CA LEU A 381 0.82 -7.06 -14.38
C LEU A 381 1.05 -8.57 -14.56
N CYS A 382 0.35 -9.21 -15.50
CA CYS A 382 0.46 -10.65 -15.74
C CYS A 382 1.73 -11.05 -16.49
N GLU A 383 2.38 -10.14 -17.21
CA GLU A 383 3.49 -10.44 -18.12
C GLU A 383 4.61 -11.30 -17.50
N PRO A 384 5.13 -11.00 -16.28
CA PRO A 384 6.22 -11.77 -15.70
C PRO A 384 5.85 -13.22 -15.36
N PHE A 385 4.56 -13.51 -15.21
CA PHE A 385 4.03 -14.84 -14.86
C PHE A 385 3.67 -15.66 -16.11
N VAL A 386 3.55 -14.98 -17.26
CA VAL A 386 3.22 -15.61 -18.54
C VAL A 386 4.46 -16.06 -19.28
N LEU A 387 5.47 -15.20 -19.34
CA LEU A 387 6.70 -15.45 -20.07
C LEU A 387 7.66 -16.37 -19.30
N LYS A 388 8.31 -17.29 -20.01
CA LYS A 388 9.38 -18.10 -19.43
C LYS A 388 10.59 -17.24 -19.06
N ALA A 389 11.23 -17.55 -17.94
CA ALA A 389 12.50 -16.98 -17.50
C ALA A 389 13.55 -18.09 -17.46
N ASN A 390 14.80 -17.76 -17.78
CA ASN A 390 15.90 -18.72 -17.80
C ASN A 390 16.46 -18.95 -16.39
N THR A 391 16.32 -17.97 -15.49
CA THR A 391 16.81 -18.02 -14.10
C THR A 391 15.80 -17.40 -13.13
N LEU A 392 15.97 -17.68 -11.83
CA LEU A 392 15.19 -17.05 -10.76
C LEU A 392 15.41 -15.53 -10.77
N GLN A 393 16.67 -15.10 -10.88
CA GLN A 393 17.03 -13.69 -10.94
C GLN A 393 16.40 -12.95 -12.12
N GLU A 394 16.26 -13.60 -13.29
CA GLU A 394 15.55 -13.02 -14.43
C GLU A 394 14.06 -12.82 -14.12
N PHE A 395 13.41 -13.80 -13.49
CA PHE A 395 12.02 -13.66 -13.04
C PHE A 395 11.87 -12.52 -12.02
N VAL A 396 12.73 -12.48 -11.01
CA VAL A 396 12.73 -11.42 -9.98
C VAL A 396 12.93 -10.04 -10.62
N SER A 397 13.89 -9.91 -11.54
CA SER A 397 14.15 -8.65 -12.26
C SER A 397 12.92 -8.17 -13.04
N ARG A 398 12.20 -9.07 -13.73
CA ARG A 398 10.96 -8.70 -14.43
C ARG A 398 9.89 -8.18 -13.48
N ILE A 399 9.74 -8.78 -12.31
CA ILE A 399 8.79 -8.31 -11.28
C ILE A 399 9.22 -6.93 -10.74
N VAL A 400 10.50 -6.75 -10.43
CA VAL A 400 11.04 -5.49 -9.88
C VAL A 400 10.91 -4.34 -10.89
N ASN A 401 11.04 -4.62 -12.18
CA ASN A 401 10.93 -3.63 -13.24
C ASN A 401 9.49 -3.15 -13.48
N LEU A 402 8.48 -3.78 -12.88
CA LEU A 402 7.11 -3.26 -12.81
C LEU A 402 7.07 -2.06 -11.85
N SER A 403 7.59 -0.93 -12.32
CA SER A 403 7.81 0.26 -11.50
C SER A 403 6.52 0.94 -11.02
N ASN A 404 5.43 0.81 -11.77
CA ASN A 404 4.22 1.64 -11.63
C ASN A 404 2.95 0.82 -11.39
N PHE A 405 2.84 0.16 -10.24
CA PHE A 405 1.56 -0.38 -9.78
C PHE A 405 1.36 -0.18 -8.28
N ASP A 406 0.10 0.05 -7.90
CA ASP A 406 -0.37 0.28 -6.54
C ASP A 406 -1.36 -0.81 -6.11
N SER A 407 -1.87 -0.72 -4.88
CA SER A 407 -2.86 -1.67 -4.35
C SER A 407 -4.17 -1.69 -5.17
N ASN A 408 -4.55 -0.56 -5.79
CA ASN A 408 -5.72 -0.48 -6.66
C ASN A 408 -5.50 -1.22 -8.00
N SER A 409 -4.26 -1.21 -8.50
CA SER A 409 -3.87 -1.98 -9.68
C SER A 409 -4.05 -3.48 -9.45
N LEU A 410 -3.73 -3.98 -8.25
CA LEU A 410 -3.97 -5.38 -7.88
C LEU A 410 -5.46 -5.72 -7.78
N LYS A 411 -6.32 -4.78 -7.32
CA LYS A 411 -7.78 -4.97 -7.32
C LYS A 411 -8.34 -5.18 -8.73
N ASN A 412 -7.78 -4.50 -9.73
CA ASN A 412 -8.17 -4.68 -11.13
C ASN A 412 -7.90 -6.11 -11.62
N MET A 413 -6.77 -6.70 -11.19
CA MET A 413 -6.47 -8.10 -11.47
C MET A 413 -7.43 -9.06 -10.74
N LYS A 414 -7.88 -8.74 -9.53
CA LYS A 414 -8.84 -9.58 -8.76
C LYS A 414 -10.28 -9.51 -9.29
N GLY A 415 -10.62 -8.56 -10.16
CA GLY A 415 -11.97 -8.32 -10.67
C GLY A 415 -12.48 -9.41 -11.63
N LYS A 416 -13.04 -10.50 -11.08
CA LYS A 416 -13.60 -11.64 -11.86
C LYS A 416 -14.65 -11.23 -12.91
N ILE A 417 -15.51 -10.25 -12.60
CA ILE A 417 -16.58 -9.78 -13.49
C ILE A 417 -16.00 -9.01 -14.68
N ILE A 418 -14.98 -8.20 -14.44
CA ILE A 418 -14.31 -7.36 -15.45
C ILE A 418 -13.62 -8.26 -16.48
N PHE A 419 -12.90 -9.28 -16.00
CA PHE A 419 -12.26 -10.26 -16.87
C PHE A 419 -13.29 -11.06 -17.64
N SER A 420 -14.33 -11.58 -17.00
CA SER A 420 -15.38 -12.33 -17.72
C SER A 420 -16.01 -11.52 -18.86
N ILE A 421 -16.22 -10.20 -18.70
CA ILE A 421 -16.83 -9.33 -19.73
C ILE A 421 -15.81 -8.97 -20.83
N ALA A 422 -14.60 -8.55 -20.46
CA ALA A 422 -13.55 -8.21 -21.42
C ALA A 422 -13.11 -9.44 -22.23
N PHE A 423 -13.01 -10.62 -21.60
CA PHE A 423 -12.74 -11.88 -22.28
C PHE A 423 -13.91 -12.35 -23.14
N HIS A 424 -15.17 -12.17 -22.72
CA HIS A 424 -16.30 -12.46 -23.60
C HIS A 424 -16.25 -11.60 -24.86
N GLN A 425 -15.92 -10.31 -24.73
CA GLN A 425 -15.74 -9.43 -25.87
C GLN A 425 -14.50 -9.78 -26.72
N PHE A 426 -13.39 -10.20 -26.10
CA PHE A 426 -12.18 -10.70 -26.77
C PHE A 426 -12.49 -11.96 -27.61
N ILE A 427 -13.15 -12.95 -27.01
CA ILE A 427 -13.58 -14.19 -27.66
C ILE A 427 -14.64 -13.91 -28.74
N LEU A 428 -15.60 -13.03 -28.48
CA LEU A 428 -16.61 -12.65 -29.48
C LEU A 428 -16.00 -11.95 -30.69
N TYR A 429 -14.93 -11.15 -30.51
CA TYR A 429 -14.23 -10.52 -31.62
C TYR A 429 -13.32 -11.48 -32.40
N GLU A 430 -12.71 -12.48 -31.75
CA GLU A 430 -11.91 -13.52 -32.41
C GLU A 430 -12.75 -14.65 -33.06
N LEU A 431 -14.01 -14.84 -32.67
CA LEU A 431 -14.93 -15.81 -33.31
C LEU A 431 -15.81 -15.21 -34.41
N LEU A 432 -15.81 -13.87 -34.59
CA LEU A 432 -16.59 -13.16 -35.62
C LEU A 432 -15.73 -12.51 -36.71
N LEU A 433 -14.42 -12.74 -36.69
CA LEU A 433 -13.45 -12.42 -37.76
C LEU A 433 -12.60 -13.67 -38.02
#